data_AF-A0A158E204-F1
#
_entry.id   AF-A0A158E204-F1
#
_cell.length_a   1.000
_cell.length_b   1.000
_cell.length_c   1.000
_cell.angle_alpha   90.00
_cell.angle_beta   90.00
_cell.angle_gamma   90.00
#
_symmetry.space_group_name_H-M   'P 1'
#
loop_
_entity.id
_entity.type
_entity.pdbx_description
1 polymer ?
#
loop_
_entity_poly.entity_id
_entity_poly.type
_entity_poly.pdbx_seq_one_letter_code
_entity_poly.pdbx_strand_id
1 'polypeptide(L)'
;MKLAKVKVEYSCGLTITETASVETVTGAVFLPPRLIGLLEAMNGSECPPVFTMDYDGHTLQIRADGSNWEVAVPTGNGSRLKRLVDSIASPTKGQRQQNGRLLHTLSAAAIVSAAATVHSATSFSWSLVGSVALQAGGAVLLWYVGFRCMKGD
;
A
#
# COMPACT_ATOMS: atom_id res chain seq x y z
N MET A 1 -19.65 13.04 7.68
CA MET A 1 -19.01 13.26 6.36
C MET A 1 -17.55 13.61 6.56
N LYS A 2 -16.64 12.99 5.80
CA LYS A 2 -15.22 13.36 5.73
C LYS A 2 -14.83 13.66 4.28
N LEU A 3 -13.88 14.57 4.09
CA LEU A 3 -13.34 14.87 2.77
C LEU A 3 -12.25 13.85 2.42
N ALA A 4 -12.28 13.35 1.19
CA ALA A 4 -11.29 12.45 0.63
C ALA A 4 -10.89 12.94 -0.77
N LYS A 5 -9.68 12.56 -1.22
CA LYS A 5 -9.25 12.86 -2.59
C LYS A 5 -9.66 11.71 -3.49
N VAL A 6 -10.40 12.00 -4.55
CA VAL A 6 -10.77 11.04 -5.58
C VAL A 6 -9.89 11.31 -6.80
N LYS A 7 -9.31 10.25 -7.34
CA LYS A 7 -8.51 10.25 -8.56
C LYS A 7 -9.24 9.40 -9.59
N VAL A 8 -9.53 10.03 -10.74
CA VAL A 8 -10.18 9.43 -11.90
C VAL A 8 -9.15 9.30 -13.00
N GLU A 9 -8.90 8.08 -13.47
CA GLU A 9 -7.93 7.80 -14.52
C GLU A 9 -8.61 7.23 -15.76
N TYR A 10 -8.39 7.86 -16.91
CA TYR A 10 -8.90 7.43 -18.21
C TYR A 10 -7.82 6.70 -19.01
N SER A 11 -8.26 5.83 -19.93
CA SER A 11 -7.36 5.09 -20.82
C SER A 11 -6.55 5.98 -21.76
N CYS A 12 -7.05 7.18 -22.07
CA CYS A 12 -6.33 8.18 -22.87
C CYS A 12 -5.19 8.88 -22.11
N GLY A 13 -4.94 8.52 -20.84
CA GLY A 13 -3.90 9.12 -20.00
C GLY A 13 -4.35 10.36 -19.23
N LEU A 14 -5.61 10.80 -19.39
CA LEU A 14 -6.18 11.87 -18.58
C LEU A 14 -6.36 11.42 -17.14
N THR A 15 -5.84 12.22 -16.20
CA THR A 15 -6.01 12.02 -14.76
C THR A 15 -6.66 13.25 -14.15
N ILE A 16 -7.80 13.07 -13.50
CA ILE A 16 -8.51 14.14 -12.78
C ILE A 16 -8.43 13.83 -11.28
N THR A 17 -7.93 14.79 -10.51
CA THR A 17 -7.89 14.69 -9.04
C THR A 17 -8.79 15.74 -8.44
N GLU A 18 -9.71 15.33 -7.58
CA GLU A 18 -10.75 16.20 -7.01
C GLU A 18 -11.00 15.82 -5.55
N THR A 19 -11.56 16.74 -4.77
CA THR A 19 -12.00 16.45 -3.39
C THR A 19 -13.47 16.03 -3.40
N ALA A 20 -13.79 14.87 -2.80
CA ALA A 20 -15.15 14.36 -2.63
C ALA A 20 -15.50 14.18 -1.15
N SER A 21 -16.78 14.07 -0.84
CA SER A 21 -17.25 13.78 0.52
C SER A 21 -17.59 12.31 0.66
N VAL A 22 -17.17 11.69 1.76
CA VAL A 22 -17.43 10.28 2.06
C VAL A 22 -18.22 10.17 3.34
N GLU A 23 -19.26 9.35 3.30
CA GLU A 23 -19.98 8.90 4.48
C GLU A 23 -19.27 7.66 5.06
N THR A 24 -18.70 7.81 6.25
CA THR A 24 -17.81 6.79 6.84
C THR A 24 -18.52 5.56 7.38
N VAL A 25 -19.86 5.60 7.48
CA VAL A 25 -20.68 4.50 8.01
C VAL A 25 -21.16 3.58 6.89
N THR A 26 -21.65 4.18 5.80
CA THR A 26 -22.19 3.48 4.63
C THR A 26 -21.14 3.24 3.55
N GLY A 27 -20.06 4.02 3.54
CA GLY A 27 -19.08 4.01 2.45
C GLY A 27 -19.53 4.77 1.20
N ALA A 28 -20.67 5.46 1.27
CA ALA A 28 -21.18 6.26 0.17
C ALA A 28 -20.26 7.45 -0.13
N VAL A 29 -19.89 7.61 -1.40
CA VAL A 29 -19.07 8.69 -1.92
C VAL A 29 -19.95 9.68 -2.66
N PHE A 30 -19.87 10.95 -2.25
CA PHE A 30 -20.56 12.06 -2.88
C PHE A 30 -19.55 12.87 -3.68
N LEU A 31 -19.60 12.69 -5.00
CA LEU A 31 -18.79 13.46 -5.92
C LEU A 31 -19.33 14.88 -6.06
N PRO A 32 -18.47 15.90 -6.23
CA PRO A 32 -18.91 17.25 -6.53
C PRO A 32 -19.70 17.30 -7.85
N PRO A 33 -20.75 18.13 -7.97
CA PRO A 33 -21.54 18.26 -9.19
C PRO A 33 -20.71 18.59 -10.43
N ARG A 34 -19.64 19.39 -10.27
CA ARG A 34 -18.69 19.73 -11.34
C ARG A 34 -17.96 18.50 -11.90
N LEU A 35 -17.61 17.54 -11.04
CA LEU A 35 -16.94 16.32 -11.45
C LEU A 35 -17.94 15.41 -12.15
N ILE A 36 -19.17 15.31 -11.64
CA ILE A 36 -20.24 14.54 -12.28
C ILE A 36 -20.49 15.04 -13.71
N GLY A 37 -20.65 16.35 -13.90
CA GLY A 37 -20.85 16.91 -15.24
C GLY A 37 -19.67 16.67 -16.19
N LEU A 38 -18.44 16.66 -15.67
CA LEU A 38 -17.25 16.30 -16.46
C LEU A 38 -17.27 14.80 -16.84
N LEU A 39 -17.59 13.92 -15.91
CA LEU A 39 -17.70 12.47 -16.17
C LEU A 39 -18.76 12.17 -17.23
N GLU A 40 -19.90 12.84 -17.17
CA GLU A 40 -20.98 12.71 -18.15
C GLU A 40 -20.53 13.13 -19.56
N ALA A 41 -19.83 14.26 -19.68
CA ALA A 41 -19.29 14.71 -20.96
C ALA A 41 -18.26 13.72 -21.54
N MET A 42 -17.43 13.14 -20.67
CA MET A 42 -16.39 12.20 -21.06
C MET A 42 -16.96 10.82 -21.45
N ASN A 43 -18.07 10.40 -20.84
CA ASN A 43 -18.71 9.10 -21.10
C ASN A 43 -19.15 8.91 -22.57
N GLY A 44 -19.35 10.00 -23.30
CA GLY A 44 -19.66 9.96 -24.74
C GLY A 44 -18.47 9.72 -25.66
N SER A 45 -17.23 9.83 -25.15
CA SER A 45 -16.02 9.83 -25.99
C SER A 45 -14.94 8.83 -25.53
N GLU A 46 -14.91 8.49 -24.25
CA GLU A 46 -13.85 7.67 -23.65
C GLU A 46 -14.38 6.36 -23.05
N CYS A 47 -13.48 5.40 -22.86
CA CYS A 47 -13.78 4.20 -22.09
C CYS A 47 -14.03 4.51 -20.60
N PRO A 48 -14.76 3.62 -19.88
CA PRO A 48 -15.01 3.79 -18.46
C PRO A 48 -13.71 4.01 -17.66
N PRO A 49 -13.62 5.11 -16.88
CA PRO A 49 -12.41 5.39 -16.11
C PRO A 49 -12.30 4.52 -14.86
N VAL A 50 -11.09 4.45 -14.33
CA VAL A 50 -10.80 3.83 -13.02
C VAL A 50 -10.90 4.89 -11.93
N PHE A 51 -11.65 4.59 -10.89
CA PHE A 51 -11.84 5.48 -9.75
C PHE A 51 -11.09 4.96 -8.52
N THR A 52 -10.18 5.79 -8.02
CA THR A 52 -9.48 5.52 -6.76
C THR A 52 -9.70 6.68 -5.79
N MET A 53 -9.67 6.36 -4.50
CA MET A 53 -9.86 7.33 -3.44
C MET A 53 -8.76 7.18 -2.41
N ASP A 54 -8.05 8.27 -2.14
CA ASP A 54 -7.14 8.34 -1.02
C ASP A 54 -7.91 8.78 0.23
N TYR A 55 -8.07 7.84 1.15
CA TYR A 55 -8.72 8.05 2.45
C TYR A 55 -7.84 7.50 3.57
N ASP A 56 -7.45 8.39 4.48
CA ASP A 56 -6.62 8.05 5.67
C ASP A 56 -5.32 7.31 5.33
N GLY A 57 -4.69 7.63 4.21
CA GLY A 57 -3.44 7.00 3.75
C GLY A 57 -3.60 5.62 3.08
N HIS A 58 -4.85 5.20 2.84
CA HIS A 58 -5.21 4.06 2.02
C HIS A 58 -5.75 4.51 0.67
N THR A 59 -5.28 3.88 -0.41
CA THR A 59 -5.86 4.03 -1.75
C THR A 59 -6.92 2.94 -1.92
N LEU A 60 -8.18 3.36 -1.97
CA LEU A 60 -9.35 2.50 -2.06
C LEU A 60 -9.95 2.59 -3.46
N GLN A 61 -10.30 1.46 -4.06
CA GLN A 61 -11.03 1.43 -5.33
C GLN A 61 -12.49 1.82 -5.09
N ILE A 62 -13.01 2.77 -5.87
CA ILE A 62 -14.43 3.14 -5.83
C ILE A 62 -15.18 2.25 -6.80
N ARG A 63 -16.25 1.63 -6.33
CA ARG A 63 -17.18 0.89 -7.19
C ARG A 63 -18.28 1.85 -7.65
N ALA A 64 -18.41 2.00 -8.96
CA ALA A 64 -19.51 2.73 -9.57
C ALA A 64 -20.64 1.74 -9.87
N ASP A 65 -21.83 1.98 -9.33
CA ASP A 65 -23.07 1.29 -9.69
C ASP A 65 -24.11 2.33 -10.17
N GLY A 66 -24.08 2.62 -11.46
CA GLY A 66 -24.88 3.69 -12.06
C GLY A 66 -24.54 5.07 -11.49
N SER A 67 -25.49 5.68 -10.77
CA SER A 67 -25.32 6.99 -10.11
C SER A 67 -24.75 6.89 -8.69
N ASN A 68 -24.60 5.67 -8.14
CA ASN A 68 -24.11 5.45 -6.79
C ASN A 68 -22.62 5.11 -6.81
N TRP A 69 -21.87 5.81 -5.96
CA TRP A 69 -20.43 5.62 -5.79
C TRP A 69 -20.19 5.08 -4.39
N GLU A 70 -19.66 3.88 -4.29
CA GLU A 70 -19.41 3.22 -3.01
C GLU A 70 -17.96 2.84 -2.86
N VAL A 71 -17.43 3.02 -1.66
CA VAL A 71 -16.11 2.53 -1.26
C VAL A 71 -16.25 1.64 -0.05
N ALA A 72 -15.56 0.50 -0.08
CA ALA A 72 -15.32 -0.29 1.12
C ALA A 72 -14.39 0.48 2.07
N VAL A 73 -14.96 1.40 2.86
CA VAL A 73 -14.21 2.15 3.86
C VAL A 73 -13.80 1.18 4.98
N PRO A 74 -12.50 1.05 5.30
CA PRO A 74 -12.08 0.30 6.48
C PRO A 74 -12.81 0.88 7.69
N THR A 75 -13.60 0.05 8.38
CA THR A 75 -14.43 0.48 9.51
C THR A 75 -13.53 0.85 10.71
N GLY A 76 -12.99 2.07 10.68
CA GLY A 76 -12.03 2.61 11.65
C GLY A 76 -12.59 2.85 13.07
N ASN A 77 -13.85 2.52 13.32
CA ASN A 77 -14.46 2.55 14.67
C ASN A 77 -14.18 1.27 15.49
N GLY A 78 -13.34 0.37 14.99
CA GLY A 78 -12.90 -0.80 15.75
C GLY A 78 -12.07 -0.46 16.99
N SER A 79 -12.23 -1.29 18.03
CA SER A 79 -11.31 -1.43 19.17
C SER A 79 -9.85 -1.27 18.74
N ARG A 80 -8.98 -0.74 19.62
CA ARG A 80 -7.53 -0.61 19.36
C ARG A 80 -6.90 -1.89 18.82
N LEU A 81 -7.44 -3.05 19.22
CA LEU A 81 -7.01 -4.36 18.72
C LEU A 81 -7.34 -4.56 17.24
N LYS A 82 -8.53 -4.16 16.78
CA LYS A 82 -8.92 -4.23 15.36
C LYS A 82 -8.05 -3.31 14.51
N ARG A 83 -7.76 -2.10 14.99
CA ARG A 83 -6.81 -1.19 14.31
C ARG A 83 -5.39 -1.76 14.22
N LEU A 84 -4.94 -2.49 15.24
CA LEU A 84 -3.65 -3.18 15.19
C LEU A 84 -3.68 -4.30 14.14
N VAL A 85 -4.73 -5.13 14.13
CA VAL A 85 -4.92 -6.20 13.14
C VAL A 85 -4.99 -5.62 11.73
N ASP A 86 -5.77 -4.56 11.52
CA ASP A 86 -5.90 -3.89 10.22
C ASP A 86 -4.57 -3.26 9.77
N SER A 87 -3.75 -2.73 10.70
CA SER A 87 -2.43 -2.20 10.38
C SER A 87 -1.43 -3.27 9.92
N ILE A 88 -1.63 -4.52 10.32
CA ILE A 88 -0.82 -5.67 9.91
C ILE A 88 -1.37 -6.27 8.62
N ALA A 89 -2.69 -6.44 8.54
CA ALA A 89 -3.35 -7.09 7.41
C ALA A 89 -3.44 -6.18 6.16
N SER A 90 -3.58 -4.87 6.36
CA SER A 90 -3.76 -3.87 5.29
C SER A 90 -2.97 -2.59 5.60
N PRO A 91 -1.63 -2.65 5.64
CA PRO A 91 -0.80 -1.50 5.99
C PRO A 91 -0.96 -0.33 5.01
N THR A 92 -0.98 0.90 5.53
CA THR A 92 -0.97 2.14 4.73
C THR A 92 0.30 2.25 3.87
N LYS A 93 0.29 3.10 2.84
CA LYS A 93 1.49 3.37 2.00
C LYS A 93 2.68 3.82 2.85
N GLY A 94 2.46 4.69 3.83
CA GLY A 94 3.48 5.16 4.76
C GLY A 94 4.06 4.03 5.62
N GLN A 95 3.21 3.17 6.19
CA GLN A 95 3.64 2.01 6.98
C GLN A 95 4.42 1.00 6.12
N ARG A 96 3.96 0.71 4.89
CA ARG A 96 4.69 -0.14 3.95
C ARG A 96 6.09 0.38 3.66
N GLN A 97 6.23 1.69 3.43
CA GLN A 97 7.55 2.30 3.17
C GLN A 97 8.46 2.25 4.41
N GLN A 98 7.93 2.52 5.61
CA GLN A 98 8.71 2.42 6.85
C GLN A 98 9.14 0.97 7.11
N ASN A 99 8.23 0.01 6.97
CA ASN A 99 8.53 -1.42 7.10
C ASN A 99 9.57 -1.86 6.06
N GLY A 100 9.47 -1.38 4.82
CA GLY A 100 10.45 -1.65 3.77
C GLY A 100 11.85 -1.15 4.11
N ARG A 101 11.96 0.08 4.64
CA ARG A 101 13.24 0.62 5.13
C ARG A 101 13.82 -0.20 6.26
N LEU A 102 13.00 -0.60 7.24
CA LEU A 102 13.42 -1.46 8.33
C LEU A 102 13.96 -2.81 7.83
N LEU A 103 13.26 -3.44 6.87
CA LEU A 103 13.70 -4.70 6.26
C LEU A 103 15.04 -4.57 5.53
N HIS A 104 15.30 -3.45 4.84
CA HIS A 104 16.60 -3.19 4.24
C HIS A 104 17.71 -3.03 5.28
N THR A 105 17.44 -2.35 6.40
CA THR A 105 18.40 -2.25 7.50
C THR A 105 18.72 -3.63 8.10
N LEU A 106 17.70 -4.46 8.31
CA LEU A 106 17.89 -5.83 8.81
C LEU A 106 18.64 -6.71 7.80
N SER A 107 18.39 -6.53 6.50
CA SER A 107 19.15 -7.19 5.44
C SER A 107 20.63 -6.84 5.49
N ALA A 108 20.96 -5.54 5.60
CA ALA A 108 22.34 -5.08 5.73
C ALA A 108 23.00 -5.64 7.00
N ALA A 109 22.29 -5.63 8.14
CA ALA A 109 22.76 -6.20 9.39
C ALA A 109 23.02 -7.71 9.28
N ALA A 110 22.19 -8.45 8.54
CA ALA A 110 22.38 -9.88 8.31
C ALA A 110 23.64 -10.18 7.48
N ILE A 111 23.96 -9.35 6.46
CA ILE A 111 25.22 -9.46 5.69
C ILE A 111 26.43 -9.20 6.60
N VAL A 112 26.38 -8.14 7.42
CA VAL A 112 27.44 -7.83 8.38
C VAL A 112 27.63 -8.98 9.38
N SER A 113 26.54 -9.55 9.87
CA SER A 113 26.55 -10.71 10.76
C SER A 113 27.19 -11.95 10.10
N ALA A 114 26.91 -12.20 8.83
CA ALA A 114 27.54 -13.28 8.05
C ALA A 114 29.05 -13.09 7.93
N ALA A 115 29.50 -11.89 7.58
CA ALA A 115 30.91 -11.57 7.50
C ALA A 115 31.61 -11.72 8.87
N ALA A 116 30.97 -11.22 9.94
CA ALA A 116 31.50 -11.35 11.31
C ALA A 116 31.57 -12.81 11.76
N THR A 117 30.57 -13.63 11.41
CA THR A 117 30.52 -15.07 11.72
C THR A 117 31.68 -15.82 11.04
N VAL A 118 31.96 -15.53 9.76
CA VAL A 118 33.12 -16.11 9.07
C VAL A 118 34.43 -15.61 9.68
N HIS A 119 34.54 -14.31 9.96
CA HIS A 119 35.77 -13.71 10.48
C HIS A 119 36.16 -14.24 11.86
N SER A 120 35.16 -14.51 12.72
CA SER A 120 35.35 -15.04 14.07
C SER A 120 35.53 -16.56 14.13
N ALA A 121 35.38 -17.26 12.99
CA ALA A 121 35.48 -18.71 12.96
C ALA A 121 36.94 -19.17 13.12
N THR A 122 37.18 -20.04 14.10
CA THR A 122 38.48 -20.67 14.33
C THR A 122 38.69 -21.92 13.47
N SER A 123 37.63 -22.47 12.88
CA SER A 123 37.66 -23.61 11.97
C SER A 123 36.45 -23.60 11.02
N PHE A 124 36.60 -24.21 9.84
CA PHE A 124 35.52 -24.37 8.87
C PHE A 124 34.75 -25.66 9.13
N SER A 125 33.53 -25.53 9.65
CA SER A 125 32.59 -26.64 9.86
C SER A 125 31.36 -26.52 8.96
N TRP A 126 30.67 -27.63 8.73
CA TRP A 126 29.38 -27.61 8.01
C TRP A 126 28.31 -26.77 8.72
N SER A 127 28.34 -26.69 10.06
CA SER A 127 27.44 -25.83 10.83
C SER A 127 27.71 -24.34 10.61
N LEU A 128 28.98 -23.95 10.47
CA LEU A 128 29.36 -22.59 10.10
C LEU A 128 28.82 -22.25 8.70
N VAL A 129 29.05 -23.13 7.72
CA VAL A 129 28.56 -22.95 6.34
C VAL A 129 27.04 -22.79 6.33
N GLY A 130 26.31 -23.65 7.07
CA GLY A 130 24.86 -23.54 7.20
C GLY A 130 24.41 -22.21 7.82
N SER A 131 25.11 -21.75 8.87
CA SER A 131 24.78 -20.48 9.55
C SER A 131 24.98 -19.27 8.62
N VAL A 132 26.11 -19.23 7.91
CA VAL A 132 26.42 -18.18 6.93
C VAL A 132 25.43 -18.21 5.77
N ALA A 133 25.07 -19.39 5.27
CA ALA A 133 24.08 -19.56 4.20
C ALA A 133 22.69 -19.06 4.63
N LEU A 134 22.26 -19.35 5.85
CA LEU A 134 20.99 -18.86 6.39
C LEU A 134 20.98 -17.33 6.55
N GLN A 135 22.07 -16.75 7.05
CA GLN A 135 22.19 -15.30 7.21
C GLN A 135 22.21 -14.58 5.85
N ALA A 136 22.99 -15.08 4.88
CA ALA A 136 23.05 -14.53 3.54
C ALA A 136 21.71 -14.70 2.79
N GLY A 137 21.10 -15.89 2.86
CA GLY A 137 19.79 -16.15 2.27
C GLY A 137 18.69 -15.28 2.92
N GLY A 138 18.71 -15.16 4.25
CA GLY A 138 17.83 -14.26 4.99
C GLY A 138 18.02 -12.80 4.58
N ALA A 139 19.25 -12.34 4.37
CA ALA A 139 19.53 -10.99 3.88
C ALA A 139 18.88 -10.73 2.52
N VAL A 140 19.01 -11.66 1.57
CA VAL A 140 18.40 -11.55 0.24
C VAL A 140 16.87 -11.52 0.32
N LEU A 141 16.28 -12.41 1.13
CA LEU A 141 14.83 -12.44 1.34
C LEU A 141 14.32 -11.14 1.95
N LEU A 142 14.96 -10.64 3.00
CA LEU A 142 14.61 -9.37 3.65
C LEU A 142 14.74 -8.19 2.67
N TRP A 143 15.80 -8.16 1.88
CA TRP A 143 15.97 -7.14 0.85
C TRP A 143 14.86 -7.19 -0.20
N TYR A 144 14.53 -8.38 -0.70
CA TYR A 144 13.50 -8.55 -1.71
C TYR A 144 12.10 -8.17 -1.18
N VAL A 145 11.76 -8.63 0.03
CA VAL A 145 10.49 -8.25 0.68
C VAL A 145 10.44 -6.74 0.93
N GLY A 146 11.53 -6.14 1.43
CA GLY A 146 11.64 -4.69 1.61
C GLY A 146 11.43 -3.91 0.30
N PHE A 147 12.03 -4.40 -0.79
CA PHE A 147 11.83 -3.85 -2.13
C PHE A 147 10.36 -3.93 -2.57
N ARG A 148 9.69 -5.07 -2.35
CA ARG A 148 8.25 -5.23 -2.65
C ARG A 148 7.37 -4.34 -1.77
N CYS A 149 7.75 -4.10 -0.52
CA CYS A 149 7.04 -3.19 0.38
C CYS A 149 7.10 -1.74 -0.11
N MET A 150 8.24 -1.31 -0.67
CA MET A 150 8.41 0.05 -1.19
C MET A 150 7.93 0.22 -2.64
N LYS A 151 7.76 -0.87 -3.38
CA LYS A 151 7.16 -0.85 -4.72
C LYS A 151 5.67 -0.50 -4.61
N GLY A 152 5.30 0.71 -5.04
CA GLY A 152 3.90 1.11 -5.11
C GLY A 152 3.73 2.57 -5.52
N ASP A 153 3.17 2.76 -6.71
CA ASP A 153 1.71 2.75 -6.82
C ASP A 153 1.24 1.34 -7.20
#